data_AF-A0A7K1K886-F1
#
_entry.id   AF-A0A7K1K886-F1
#
_cell.length_a   1.000
_cell.length_b   1.000
_cell.length_c   1.000
_cell.angle_alpha   90.00
_cell.angle_beta   90.00
_cell.angle_gamma   90.00
#
_symmetry.space_group_name_H-M   'P 1'
#
loop_
_entity.id
_entity.type
_entity.pdbx_description
1 polymer ?
#
loop_
_entity_poly.entity_id
_entity_poly.type
_entity_poly.pdbx_seq_one_letter_code
_entity_poly.pdbx_strand_id
1 'polypeptide(L)'
;MSSLEWRARGSCRDVDPLVFFGPDRERARAREQRVFTAKAICRTCPVKHACHEQSLRFAEQHGIWGGLTADERDTAMQSPESEKA
;
A
#
# COMPACT_ATOMS: atom_id res chain seq x y z
N MET A 1 -9.08 -3.87 20.09
CA MET A 1 -8.02 -4.44 19.25
C MET A 1 -6.88 -3.44 19.17
N SER A 2 -5.64 -3.82 19.49
CA SER A 2 -4.50 -2.90 19.49
C SER A 2 -4.12 -2.52 18.05
N SER A 3 -3.48 -1.36 17.87
CA SER A 3 -3.08 -0.82 16.56
C SER A 3 -2.11 -1.72 15.76
N LEU A 4 -1.63 -2.84 16.33
CA LEU A 4 -0.78 -3.81 15.65
C LEU A 4 -1.48 -5.12 15.24
N GLU A 5 -2.64 -5.46 15.81
CA GLU A 5 -3.28 -6.77 15.56
C GLU A 5 -3.73 -6.96 14.10
N TRP A 6 -4.13 -5.87 13.44
CA TRP A 6 -4.50 -5.94 12.02
C TRP A 6 -3.29 -6.27 11.14
N ARG A 7 -2.08 -5.82 11.50
CA ARG A 7 -0.86 -6.07 10.72
C ARG A 7 -0.57 -7.56 10.61
N ALA A 8 -0.92 -8.34 11.64
CA ALA A 8 -0.75 -9.80 11.65
C ALA A 8 -1.63 -10.53 10.61
N ARG A 9 -2.72 -9.90 10.15
CA ARG A 9 -3.66 -10.45 9.16
C ARG A 9 -3.37 -9.98 7.73
N GLY A 10 -2.27 -9.25 7.51
CA GLY A 10 -1.90 -8.74 6.19
C GLY A 10 -1.37 -9.85 5.28
N SER A 11 -1.95 -9.98 4.08
CA SER A 11 -1.47 -10.90 3.04
C SER A 11 -0.06 -10.57 2.54
N CYS A 12 0.44 -9.35 2.81
CA CYS A 12 1.81 -8.96 2.49
C CYS A 12 2.87 -9.72 3.31
N ARG A 13 2.49 -10.38 4.41
CA ARG A 13 3.43 -11.10 5.29
C ARG A 13 4.02 -12.34 4.66
N ASP A 14 3.28 -12.98 3.75
CA ASP A 14 3.67 -14.21 3.08
C ASP A 14 4.37 -13.95 1.74
N VAL A 15 4.71 -12.68 1.47
CA VAL A 15 5.30 -12.22 0.22
C VAL A 15 6.58 -11.46 0.53
N ASP A 16 7.56 -11.54 -0.38
CA ASP A 16 8.80 -10.78 -0.28
C ASP A 16 8.51 -9.27 -0.11
N PRO A 17 9.04 -8.61 0.94
CA PRO A 17 8.90 -7.17 1.15
C PRO A 17 9.31 -6.34 -0.07
N LEU A 18 10.27 -6.81 -0.88
CA LEU A 18 10.72 -6.13 -2.09
C LEU A 18 9.63 -5.98 -3.13
N VAL A 19 8.54 -6.74 -3.07
CA VAL A 19 7.36 -6.54 -3.93
C VAL A 19 6.68 -5.21 -3.59
N PHE A 20 6.62 -4.84 -2.32
CA PHE A 20 5.98 -3.59 -1.87
C PHE A 20 6.97 -2.43 -1.84
N PHE A 21 8.24 -2.69 -1.52
CA PHE A 21 9.33 -1.72 -1.38
C PHE A 21 10.43 -2.01 -2.40
N GLY A 22 10.27 -1.48 -3.61
CA GLY A 22 11.26 -1.66 -4.69
C GLY A 22 12.58 -0.94 -4.41
N PRO A 23 13.67 -1.33 -5.08
CA PRO A 23 14.98 -0.70 -4.92
C PRO A 23 15.03 0.72 -5.49
N ASP A 24 15.88 1.58 -4.93
CA ASP A 24 16.00 3.01 -5.29
C ASP A 24 16.23 3.27 -6.79
N ARG A 25 16.95 2.37 -7.47
CA ARG A 25 17.29 2.47 -8.90
C ARG A 25 16.67 1.37 -9.74
N GLU A 26 15.38 1.12 -9.54
CA GLU A 26 14.61 0.19 -10.34
C GLU A 26 14.34 0.75 -11.75
N ARG A 27 14.47 -0.08 -12.80
CA ARG A 27 14.07 0.31 -14.16
C ARG A 27 12.56 0.49 -14.22
N ALA A 28 12.07 1.49 -14.95
CA ALA A 28 10.63 1.84 -15.02
C ALA A 28 9.71 0.62 -15.28
N ARG A 29 10.04 -0.22 -16.28
CA ARG A 29 9.27 -1.43 -16.58
C ARG A 29 9.24 -2.45 -15.43
N ALA A 30 10.34 -2.60 -14.70
CA ALA A 30 10.39 -3.47 -13.53
C ALA A 30 9.52 -2.91 -12.39
N ARG A 31 9.59 -1.59 -12.17
CA ARG A 31 8.71 -0.87 -11.23
C ARG A 31 7.24 -1.08 -11.55
N GLU A 32 6.84 -0.91 -12.80
CA GLU A 32 5.45 -1.12 -13.25
C GLU A 32 4.96 -2.54 -12.96
N GLN A 33 5.76 -3.54 -13.31
CA GLN A 33 5.41 -4.95 -13.10
C GLN A 33 5.29 -5.26 -11.60
N ARG A 34 6.22 -4.77 -10.79
CA ARG A 34 6.20 -4.93 -9.34
C ARG A 34 4.98 -4.26 -8.72
N VAL A 35 4.69 -3.01 -9.11
CA VAL A 35 3.52 -2.26 -8.65
C VAL A 35 2.24 -3.02 -8.99
N PHE A 36 2.12 -3.56 -10.19
CA PHE A 36 0.99 -4.38 -10.59
C PHE A 36 0.81 -5.61 -9.69
N THR A 37 1.90 -6.35 -9.43
CA THR A 37 1.88 -7.53 -8.55
C THR A 37 1.49 -7.17 -7.12
N ALA A 38 2.09 -6.13 -6.55
CA ALA A 38 1.78 -5.67 -5.19
C ALA A 38 0.31 -5.24 -5.06
N LYS A 39 -0.21 -4.50 -6.05
CA LYS A 39 -1.63 -4.12 -6.09
C LYS A 39 -2.54 -5.34 -6.16
N ALA A 40 -2.17 -6.38 -6.92
CA ALA A 40 -2.93 -7.61 -6.99
C ALA A 40 -3.10 -8.27 -5.61
N ILE A 41 -2.03 -8.32 -4.81
CA ILE A 41 -2.06 -8.83 -3.44
C ILE A 41 -2.91 -7.93 -2.54
N CYS A 42 -2.75 -6.60 -2.64
CA CYS A 42 -3.53 -5.67 -1.83
C CYS A 42 -5.04 -5.74 -2.11
N ARG A 43 -5.47 -6.11 -3.33
CA ARG A 43 -6.90 -6.25 -3.68
C ARG A 43 -7.59 -7.36 -2.89
N THR A 44 -6.89 -8.41 -2.52
CA THR A 44 -7.45 -9.55 -1.76
C THR A 44 -7.10 -9.48 -0.27
N CYS A 45 -6.38 -8.45 0.17
CA CYS A 45 -5.90 -8.34 1.54
C CYS A 45 -7.04 -7.88 2.48
N PRO A 46 -7.34 -8.63 3.56
CA PRO A 46 -8.47 -8.33 4.46
C PRO A 46 -8.26 -7.05 5.27
N VAL A 47 -7.02 -6.55 5.35
CA VAL A 47 -6.67 -5.36 6.14
C VAL A 47 -6.28 -4.17 5.26
N LYS A 48 -6.69 -4.17 3.98
CA LYS A 48 -6.41 -3.10 3.02
C LYS A 48 -6.76 -1.70 3.56
N HIS A 49 -7.95 -1.55 4.16
CA HIS A 49 -8.41 -0.26 4.70
C HIS A 49 -7.56 0.22 5.89
N ALA A 50 -7.37 -0.63 6.91
CA ALA A 50 -6.52 -0.31 8.05
C ALA A 50 -5.06 -0.01 7.64
N CYS A 51 -4.55 -0.73 6.63
CA CYS A 51 -3.22 -0.48 6.05
C CYS A 51 -3.13 0.89 5.38
N HIS A 52 -4.16 1.29 4.64
CA HIS A 52 -4.23 2.60 4.01
C HIS A 52 -4.27 3.73 5.06
N GLU A 53 -5.17 3.64 6.05
CA GLU A 53 -5.29 4.64 7.12
C GLU A 53 -3.99 4.83 7.89
N GLN A 54 -3.28 3.72 8.18
CA GLN A 54 -1.96 3.78 8.80
C GLN A 54 -0.96 4.54 7.92
N SER A 55 -0.93 4.26 6.60
CA SER A 55 0.01 4.94 5.71
C SER A 55 -0.21 6.45 5.63
N LEU A 56 -1.47 6.89 5.75
CA LEU A 56 -1.82 8.31 5.83
C LEU A 56 -1.38 8.93 7.16
N ARG A 57 -1.63 8.24 8.28
CA ARG A 57 -1.24 8.71 9.62
C ARG A 57 0.26 8.96 9.76
N PHE A 58 1.09 8.13 9.13
CA PHE A 58 2.54 8.23 9.19
C PHE A 58 3.17 8.95 7.99
N ALA A 59 2.34 9.46 7.06
CA ALA A 59 2.79 10.11 5.83
C ALA A 59 3.88 9.30 5.10
N GLU A 60 3.67 7.98 4.99
CA GLU A 60 4.69 7.09 4.46
C GLU A 60 4.98 7.41 2.99
N GLN A 61 6.25 7.72 2.69
CA GLN A 61 6.66 8.24 1.38
C GLN A 61 7.10 7.14 0.42
N HIS A 62 7.26 5.91 0.90
CA HIS A 62 7.78 4.81 0.10
C HIS A 62 6.83 3.62 0.05
N GLY A 63 7.00 2.83 -1.00
CA GLY A 63 6.32 1.55 -1.18
C GLY A 63 4.81 1.63 -1.38
N ILE A 64 4.19 0.45 -1.35
CA ILE A 64 2.78 0.24 -1.67
C ILE A 64 2.01 -0.11 -0.40
N TRP A 65 1.01 0.69 -0.10
CA TRP A 65 0.20 0.59 1.12
C TRP A 65 -1.27 0.64 0.75
N GLY A 66 -2.07 -0.30 1.26
CA GLY A 66 -3.49 -0.37 0.92
C GLY A 66 -3.80 -0.51 -0.57
N GLY A 67 -2.82 -0.90 -1.39
CA GLY A 67 -2.95 -0.97 -2.85
C GLY A 67 -2.67 0.34 -3.59
N LEU A 68 -2.07 1.33 -2.94
CA LEU A 68 -1.70 2.62 -3.52
C LEU A 68 -0.19 2.82 -3.43
N THR A 69 0.42 3.38 -4.48
CA THR A 69 1.80 3.90 -4.42
C THR A 69 1.85 5.19 -3.60
N ALA A 70 3.04 5.68 -3.28
CA ALA A 70 3.20 6.98 -2.61
C ALA A 70 2.57 8.13 -3.42
N ASP A 71 2.84 8.18 -4.73
CA ASP A 71 2.29 9.17 -5.65
C ASP A 71 0.74 9.14 -5.68
N GLU A 72 0.16 7.92 -5.67
CA GLU A 72 -1.29 7.74 -5.65
C GLU A 72 -1.92 8.12 -4.32
N ARG A 73 -1.23 7.88 -3.19
CA ARG A 73 -1.68 8.32 -1.87
C ARG A 73 -1.70 9.85 -1.78
N ASP A 74 -0.67 10.50 -2.31
CA ASP A 74 -0.61 11.97 -2.32
C ASP A 74 -1.75 12.56 -3.16
N THR A 75 -2.01 11.97 -4.33
CA THR A 75 -3.15 12.38 -5.17
C THR A 75 -4.50 12.14 -4.47
N ALA A 76 -4.65 11.01 -3.77
CA ALA A 76 -5.88 10.67 -3.04
C ALA A 76 -6.14 11.61 -1.84
N MET A 77 -5.09 12.12 -1.18
CA MET A 77 -5.24 13.15 -0.14
C MET A 77 -5.75 14.49 -0.68
N GLN A 78 -5.54 14.77 -1.97
CA GLN A 78 -5.95 16.02 -2.62
C GLN A 78 -7.39 15.97 -3.16
N SER A 79 -8.08 14.83 -3.09
CA SER A 79 -9.48 14.67 -3.53
C SER A 79 -10.42 14.50 -2.31
N PRO A 80 -11.22 15.51 -1.94
CA PRO A 80 -12.10 15.46 -0.75
C PRO A 80 -13.38 14.60 -0.92
N GLU A 81 -13.33 13.48 -1.63
CA GLU A 81 -14.51 12.64 -1.96
C GLU A 81 -14.35 11.18 -1.54
N SER A 82 -14.26 10.91 -0.23
CA SER A 82 -14.48 9.56 0.31
C SER A 82 -15.27 9.57 1.62
N GLU A 83 -16.05 10.63 1.85
CA GLU A 83 -17.09 10.65 2.88
C GLU A 83 -18.42 10.31 2.21
N LYS A 84 -18.94 9.11 2.52
CA LYS A 84 -20.29 8.55 2.23
C LYS A 84 -20.44 7.70 0.97
N ALA A 85 -20.47 6.39 1.19
CA ALA A 85 -21.48 5.49 0.63
C ALA A 85 -21.93 4.52 1.74
#